data_AF-A0A535ACG9-F1
#
_entry.id   AF-A0A535ACG9-F1
#
_cell.length_a   1.000
_cell.length_b   1.000
_cell.length_c   1.000
_cell.angle_alpha   90.00
_cell.angle_beta   90.00
_cell.angle_gamma   90.00
#
_symmetry.space_group_name_H-M   'P 1'
#
loop_
_entity.id
_entity.type
_entity.pdbx_description
1 polymer ?
#
loop_
_entity_poly.entity_id
_entity_poly.type
_entity_poly.pdbx_seq_one_letter_code
_entity_poly.pdbx_strand_id
1 'polypeptide(L)'
;ALFGTLHLLPNGSATDVAFFGGFPLFALIGAAHQDRRKLATDPRFRGFYEATPFVPFTGSAALQGIRELLPAAAGIGILVTVVVRYFHTSWFGG
;
A
#
# COMPACT_ATOMS: atom_id res chain seq x y z
N ALA A 1 -0.70 2.65 -3.94
CA ALA A 1 -2.17 2.60 -3.79
C ALA A 1 -2.61 3.01 -2.39
N LEU A 2 -2.40 2.19 -1.34
CA LEU A 2 -2.87 2.45 0.03
C LEU A 2 -2.52 3.85 0.56
N PHE A 3 -1.29 4.30 0.37
CA PHE A 3 -0.86 5.66 0.74
C PHE A 3 -1.80 6.72 0.16
N GLY A 4 -1.95 6.78 -1.17
CA GLY A 4 -2.83 7.75 -1.81
C GLY A 4 -4.29 7.59 -1.40
N THR A 5 -4.80 6.36 -1.32
CA THR A 5 -6.18 6.11 -0.88
C THR A 5 -6.45 6.65 0.52
N LEU A 6 -5.54 6.44 1.48
CA LEU A 6 -5.68 6.96 2.85
C LEU A 6 -5.58 8.48 2.91
N HIS A 7 -4.83 9.11 2.00
CA HIS A 7 -4.71 10.57 1.94
C HIS A 7 -5.93 11.27 1.31
N LEU A 8 -6.85 10.53 0.68
CA LEU A 8 -8.13 11.08 0.24
C LEU A 8 -9.07 11.40 1.42
N LEU A 9 -8.86 10.78 2.58
CA LEU A 9 -9.71 11.00 3.77
C LEU A 9 -9.48 12.38 4.42
N PRO A 10 -8.23 12.80 4.73
CA PRO A 10 -7.98 14.09 5.35
C PRO A 10 -7.91 15.27 4.35
N ASN A 11 -7.72 15.01 3.04
CA ASN A 11 -7.53 16.08 2.05
C ASN A 11 -8.74 16.19 1.10
N GLY A 12 -9.40 17.35 1.09
CA GLY A 12 -10.66 17.56 0.37
C GLY A 12 -10.59 18.52 -0.82
N SER A 13 -9.45 19.17 -1.10
CA SER A 13 -9.36 20.04 -2.27
C SER A 13 -9.35 19.23 -3.57
N ALA A 14 -9.82 19.82 -4.67
CA ALA A 14 -9.83 19.15 -5.96
C ALA A 14 -8.41 18.75 -6.41
N THR A 15 -7.41 19.59 -6.10
CA THR A 15 -6.00 19.32 -6.40
C THR A 15 -5.49 18.11 -5.60
N ASP A 16 -5.82 18.03 -4.32
CA ASP A 16 -5.41 16.91 -3.47
C ASP A 16 -6.06 15.60 -3.91
N VAL A 17 -7.35 15.63 -4.26
CA VAL A 17 -8.05 14.46 -4.78
C VAL A 17 -7.42 13.99 -6.09
N ALA A 18 -7.10 14.91 -7.00
CA ALA A 18 -6.42 14.58 -8.26
C ALA A 18 -5.04 13.96 -8.01
N PHE A 19 -4.25 14.55 -7.12
CA PHE A 19 -2.91 14.08 -6.78
C PHE A 19 -2.95 12.71 -6.09
N PHE A 20 -3.64 12.61 -4.94
CA PHE A 20 -3.68 11.38 -4.14
C PHE A 20 -4.50 10.26 -4.79
N GLY A 21 -5.54 10.61 -5.54
CA GLY A 21 -6.33 9.67 -6.36
C GLY A 21 -5.55 9.12 -7.55
N GLY A 22 -4.57 9.87 -8.06
CA GLY A 22 -3.65 9.38 -9.09
C GLY A 22 -2.83 8.16 -8.65
N PHE A 23 -2.44 8.08 -7.38
CA PHE A 23 -1.61 6.96 -6.87
C PHE A 23 -2.27 5.58 -6.98
N PRO A 24 -3.51 5.33 -6.49
CA PRO A 24 -4.16 4.04 -6.69
C PRO A 24 -4.44 3.74 -8.16
N LEU A 25 -4.86 4.74 -8.96
CA LEU A 25 -5.12 4.55 -10.39
C LEU A 25 -3.85 4.14 -11.14
N PHE A 26 -2.77 4.90 -10.99
CA PHE A 26 -1.50 4.62 -11.65
C PHE A 26 -0.92 3.27 -11.20
N ALA A 27 -0.98 2.96 -9.90
CA ALA A 27 -0.48 1.69 -9.38
C ALA A 27 -1.25 0.49 -9.96
N LEU A 28 -2.59 0.55 -10.00
CA LEU A 28 -3.41 -0.56 -10.51
C LEU A 28 -3.28 -0.70 -12.03
N ILE A 29 -3.35 0.40 -12.78
CA ILE A 29 -3.22 0.36 -14.24
C ILE A 29 -1.81 -0.09 -14.63
N GLY A 30 -0.79 0.46 -13.97
CA GLY A 30 0.61 0.12 -14.19
C GLY A 30 0.89 -1.35 -13.88
N ALA A 31 0.41 -1.87 -12.75
CA ALA A 31 0.56 -3.28 -12.41
C ALA A 31 -0.11 -4.19 -13.46
N ALA A 32 -1.37 -3.91 -13.84
CA ALA A 32 -2.08 -4.67 -14.86
C ALA A 32 -1.34 -4.67 -16.21
N HIS A 33 -0.79 -3.53 -16.60
CA HIS A 33 0.02 -3.41 -17.81
C HIS A 33 1.31 -4.24 -17.72
N GLN A 34 2.05 -4.15 -16.61
CA GLN A 34 3.28 -4.92 -16.41
C GLN A 34 3.02 -6.42 -16.37
N ASP A 35 1.94 -6.86 -15.73
CA ASP A 35 1.56 -8.28 -15.68
C ASP A 35 1.25 -8.83 -17.07
N ARG A 36 0.46 -8.10 -17.86
CA ARG A 36 0.17 -8.47 -19.26
C ARG A 36 1.45 -8.60 -20.09
N ARG A 37 2.36 -7.64 -19.94
CA ARG A 37 3.66 -7.68 -20.62
C ARG A 37 4.48 -8.89 -20.18
N LYS A 38 4.61 -9.13 -18.88
CA LYS A 38 5.38 -10.26 -18.33
C LYS A 38 4.78 -11.61 -18.71
N LEU A 39 3.46 -11.75 -18.73
CA LEU A 39 2.79 -12.95 -19.21
C LEU A 39 3.08 -13.26 -20.68
N ALA A 40 3.32 -12.24 -21.50
CA ALA A 40 3.68 -12.40 -22.90
C ALA A 40 5.18 -12.67 -23.12
N THR A 41 6.06 -12.20 -22.23
CA THR A 41 7.51 -12.23 -22.45
C THR A 41 8.30 -13.18 -21.55
N ASP A 42 7.76 -13.62 -20.42
CA ASP A 42 8.44 -14.53 -19.47
C ASP A 42 7.53 -15.71 -19.08
N PRO A 43 7.74 -16.90 -19.67
CA PRO A 43 6.96 -18.09 -19.36
C PRO A 43 6.99 -18.51 -17.87
N ARG A 44 8.07 -18.18 -17.14
CA ARG A 44 8.19 -18.54 -15.72
C ARG A 44 7.28 -17.71 -14.82
N PHE A 45 6.82 -16.55 -15.30
CA PHE A 45 5.97 -15.64 -14.52
C PHE A 45 4.55 -16.19 -14.32
N ARG A 46 4.07 -17.04 -15.23
CA ARG A 46 2.67 -17.52 -15.22
C ARG A 46 2.30 -18.21 -13.91
N GLY A 47 3.17 -19.08 -13.37
CA GLY A 47 2.90 -19.77 -12.11
C GLY A 47 2.78 -18.83 -10.92
N PHE A 48 3.60 -17.77 -10.88
CA PHE A 48 3.48 -16.73 -9.84
C PHE A 48 2.18 -15.92 -10.01
N TYR A 49 1.89 -15.49 -11.23
CA TYR A 49 0.68 -14.72 -11.54
C TYR A 49 -0.62 -15.45 -11.13
N GLU A 50 -0.69 -16.75 -11.40
CA GLU A 50 -1.85 -17.58 -11.03
C GLU A 50 -1.95 -17.83 -9.51
N ALA A 51 -0.81 -17.86 -8.80
CA ALA A 51 -0.76 -18.14 -7.37
C ALA A 51 -1.02 -16.91 -6.48
N THR A 52 -0.90 -15.69 -7.01
CA THR A 52 -1.00 -14.45 -6.23
C THR A 52 -2.19 -13.58 -6.64
N PRO A 53 -2.93 -12.98 -5.69
CA PRO A 53 -4.01 -12.08 -6.02
C PRO A 53 -3.47 -10.75 -6.57
N PHE A 54 -4.14 -10.21 -7.58
CA PHE A 54 -3.80 -8.91 -8.18
C PHE A 54 -4.03 -7.74 -7.21
N VAL A 55 -5.16 -7.76 -6.49
CA VAL A 55 -5.48 -6.75 -5.48
C VAL A 55 -4.93 -7.20 -4.12
N PRO A 56 -4.20 -6.35 -3.38
CA PRO A 56 -3.72 -6.69 -2.05
C PRO A 56 -4.86 -7.14 -1.12
N PHE A 57 -4.58 -8.09 -0.24
CA PHE A 57 -5.48 -8.59 0.81
C PHE A 57 -6.77 -9.30 0.35
N THR A 58 -6.86 -9.75 -0.92
CA THR A 58 -8.04 -10.50 -1.41
C THR A 58 -7.81 -12.02 -1.54
N GLY A 59 -6.58 -12.49 -1.34
CA GLY A 59 -6.24 -13.92 -1.41
C GLY A 59 -6.37 -14.65 -0.07
N SER A 60 -6.25 -15.97 -0.10
CA SER A 60 -6.30 -16.84 1.09
C SER A 60 -5.21 -16.52 2.13
N ALA A 61 -4.07 -16.00 1.69
CA ALA A 61 -2.94 -15.59 2.53
C ALA A 61 -3.00 -14.12 3.00
N ALA A 62 -4.13 -13.41 2.82
CA ALA A 62 -4.23 -11.97 3.10
C ALA A 62 -3.79 -11.57 4.52
N LEU A 63 -4.00 -12.44 5.51
CA LEU A 63 -3.68 -12.18 6.92
C LEU A 63 -2.33 -12.80 7.35
N GLN A 64 -1.60 -13.43 6.43
CA GLN A 64 -0.34 -14.10 6.77
C GLN A 64 0.66 -13.12 7.41
N GLY A 65 0.83 -11.94 6.82
CA GLY A 65 1.72 -10.91 7.37
C GLY A 65 1.33 -10.42 8.76
N ILE A 66 0.04 -10.45 9.13
CA ILE A 66 -0.42 -10.11 10.49
C ILE A 66 -0.10 -11.26 11.46
N ARG A 67 -0.28 -12.51 11.03
CA ARG A 67 -0.02 -13.70 11.84
C ARG A 67 1.47 -13.90 12.13
N GLU A 68 2.33 -13.51 11.18
CA GLU A 68 3.78 -13.63 11.29
C GLU A 68 4.44 -12.40 11.94
N LEU A 69 3.65 -11.35 12.21
CA LEU A 69 4.17 -10.14 12.83
C LEU A 69 4.55 -10.41 14.29
N LEU A 70 5.82 -10.17 14.62
CA LEU A 70 6.29 -10.23 16.00
C LEU A 70 5.53 -9.19 16.84
N PRO A 71 4.89 -9.57 17.97
CA PRO A 71 4.17 -8.64 18.83
C PRO A 71 5.03 -7.47 19.30
N ALA A 72 6.31 -7.72 19.56
CA ALA A 72 7.28 -6.67 19.91
C ALA A 72 7.48 -5.66 18.77
N ALA A 73 7.59 -6.12 17.51
CA ALA A 73 7.72 -5.22 16.36
C ALA A 73 6.46 -4.38 16.17
N ALA A 74 5.27 -4.98 16.33
CA ALA A 74 4.01 -4.26 16.32
C ALA A 74 3.96 -3.19 17.42
N GLY A 75 4.32 -3.57 18.66
CA GLY A 75 4.35 -2.67 19.81
C GLY A 75 5.32 -1.50 19.61
N ILE A 76 6.53 -1.75 19.11
CA ILE A 76 7.51 -0.70 18.80
C ILE A 76 6.98 0.22 17.70
N GLY A 77 6.41 -0.32 16.63
CA GLY A 77 5.84 0.48 15.54
C GLY A 77 4.70 1.40 16.01
N ILE A 78 3.81 0.89 16.87
CA ILE A 78 2.74 1.68 17.50
C ILE A 78 3.35 2.77 18.39
N LEU A 79 4.31 2.41 19.26
CA LEU A 79 4.97 3.36 20.15
C LEU A 79 5.64 4.50 19.36
N VAL A 80 6.42 4.17 18.33
CA VAL A 80 7.07 5.15 17.46
C VAL A 80 6.03 6.05 16.79
N THR A 81 4.94 5.48 16.29
CA THR A 81 3.85 6.25 15.67
C THR A 81 3.22 7.23 16.66
N VAL A 82 2.96 6.81 17.90
CA VAL A 82 2.40 7.67 18.95
C VAL A 82 3.38 8.79 19.31
N VAL A 83 4.66 8.48 19.48
CA VAL A 83 5.71 9.47 19.79
C VAL A 83 5.82 10.50 18.66
N VAL A 84 5.94 10.05 17.41
CA VAL A 84 6.00 10.93 16.24
C VAL A 84 4.75 11.79 16.14
N ARG A 85 3.56 11.22 16.37
CA ARG A 85 2.31 11.97 16.34
C ARG A 85 2.24 13.02 17.45
N TYR A 86 2.68 12.69 18.67
CA TYR A 86 2.66 13.61 19.80
C TYR A 86 3.61 14.79 19.59
N PHE A 87 4.83 14.54 19.09
CA PHE A 87 5.82 15.59 18.86
C PHE A 87 5.78 16.22 17.46
N HIS A 88 4.83 15.83 16.61
CA HIS A 88 4.79 16.22 15.20
C HIS A 88 4.87 17.74 15.01
N THR A 89 4.06 18.51 15.74
CA THR A 89 4.03 19.97 15.65
C THR A 89 5.34 20.61 16.08
N SER A 90 5.99 20.05 17.11
CA SER A 90 7.27 20.56 17.61
C SER A 90 8.46 20.23 16.69
N TRP A 91 8.44 19.06 16.04
CA TRP A 91 9.55 18.59 15.21
C TRP A 91 9.43 19.01 13.75
N PHE A 92 8.21 19.08 13.21
CA PHE A 92 7.97 19.32 11.78
C PHE A 92 7.25 20.64 11.50
N GLY A 93 6.90 21.41 12.53
CA GLY A 93 6.06 22.59 12.39
C GLY A 93 4.58 22.25 12.24
N GLY A 94 3.73 23.27 12.42
CA GLY A 94 2.28 23.19 12.24
C GLY A 94 1.82 23.93 11.00
#